data_AF-B5X4Z9-F1
#
_entry.id   AF-B5X4Z9-F1
#
_cell.length_a   1.000
_cell.length_b   1.000
_cell.length_c   1.000
_cell.angle_alpha   90.00
_cell.angle_beta   90.00
_cell.angle_gamma   90.00
#
_symmetry.space_group_name_H-M   'P 1'
#
loop_
_entity.id
_entity.type
_entity.pdbx_description
1 polymer ?
#
loop_
_entity_poly.entity_id
_entity_poly.type
_entity_poly.pdbx_seq_one_letter_code
_entity_poly.pdbx_strand_id
1 'polypeptide(L)'
;MAVDKVIVKQRNIILVGIPIDESGVEVLKWALEEVAKHGDCVVVVHVCFTYYRALKSKSSLDRYLKPYIEFCSTKKIELKGEVLKGNSVLGVLVKEAKRYNAMSVVVGVKQQSKLSLKIAKGCAKELPSTTDILAIHRGNIVFRRSNHYQLPLAQKISSRPSSELSEGFSDKDLAKTTGQEKRKISGRSLSLPSVEVVDQTPGWPLLRTSTLATPMVQHQTRKISVVNWVMSLPERFPHHPNQTCQQSFCDKQLKDILKDINRWFSYDVLKTATSDFSLENLIGKGGCNEVYKGFLEDGKGVAVKILKPSVKEAVKEFVHEVSIVSSLSHSNISPLIGVCVHYNDLISVYNLSSKGSLEETLQGKHVLRWEERLKIAIGLGEALDYLHNQCSNPVIHRDVKSSNVLLSDEFEPQLSDFGLSMWGSKSCRYTIQRDVVGTFGYLAPEYFMYGKVSDKVDVYAFGVVLLELISGRTSISSDSPRGQESLVMWAKPMIEKGNAKELLDPNIAGTFDEDQFHKMVLAATHCLTRAATYRPNIKEILKLLRGEDDVSKWVKIEEDDEDGFDDEVYPNSNTELHLSLAMVDVEDNDSVSNSSLERSNNSLFSSSSSSSQELQS
;
A
#
# COMPACT_ATOMS: atom_id res chain seq x y z
N MET A 1 9.45 -77.68 5.87
CA MET A 1 8.42 -77.59 4.81
C MET A 1 7.09 -77.37 5.53
N ALA A 2 6.34 -76.28 5.45
CA ALA A 2 6.34 -75.10 4.58
C ALA A 2 6.38 -73.81 5.45
N VAL A 3 6.90 -72.73 4.85
CA VAL A 3 7.20 -71.44 5.50
C VAL A 3 5.95 -70.56 5.52
N ASP A 4 5.54 -70.09 6.70
CA ASP A 4 4.51 -69.08 6.89
C ASP A 4 4.94 -67.73 6.29
N LYS A 5 4.24 -67.28 5.24
CA LYS A 5 4.32 -65.90 4.74
C LYS A 5 3.43 -65.01 5.62
N VAL A 6 4.05 -64.28 6.55
CA VAL A 6 3.40 -63.17 7.27
C VAL A 6 3.12 -62.04 6.28
N ILE A 7 1.85 -61.77 6.02
CA ILE A 7 1.37 -60.61 5.25
C ILE A 7 1.42 -59.39 6.18
N VAL A 8 2.38 -58.50 5.96
CA VAL A 8 2.42 -57.17 6.61
C VAL A 8 1.32 -56.31 5.95
N LYS A 9 0.21 -56.07 6.66
CA LYS A 9 -0.81 -55.12 6.22
C LYS A 9 -0.22 -53.71 6.13
N GLN A 10 -0.36 -53.09 4.96
CA GLN A 10 0.03 -51.71 4.69
C GLN A 10 -0.77 -50.76 5.61
N ARG A 11 -0.09 -49.86 6.33
CA ARG A 11 -0.74 -48.89 7.24
C ARG A 11 -1.46 -47.82 6.42
N ASN A 12 -2.75 -47.58 6.68
CA ASN A 12 -3.46 -46.48 6.03
C ASN A 12 -3.11 -45.16 6.71
N ILE A 13 -2.99 -44.09 5.92
CA ILE A 13 -2.76 -42.74 6.43
C ILE A 13 -4.01 -41.90 6.22
N ILE A 14 -4.49 -41.28 7.30
CA ILE A 14 -5.64 -40.38 7.32
C ILE A 14 -5.12 -38.98 7.63
N LEU A 15 -5.28 -38.05 6.70
CA LEU A 15 -4.89 -36.65 6.87
C LEU A 15 -6.09 -35.86 7.40
N VAL A 16 -5.92 -35.12 8.49
CA VAL A 16 -7.00 -34.32 9.10
C VAL A 16 -6.58 -32.87 9.14
N GLY A 17 -7.18 -32.03 8.29
CA GLY A 17 -6.92 -30.59 8.25
C GLY A 17 -7.85 -29.84 9.20
N ILE A 18 -7.29 -29.21 10.25
CA ILE A 18 -8.08 -28.52 11.27
C ILE A 18 -7.53 -27.13 11.64
N PRO A 19 -8.42 -26.17 11.99
CA PRO A 19 -8.04 -25.04 12.83
C PRO A 19 -7.81 -25.49 14.28
N ILE A 20 -6.98 -24.78 15.04
CA ILE A 20 -6.77 -25.02 16.48
C ILE A 20 -7.85 -24.26 17.27
N ASP A 21 -9.10 -24.72 17.16
CA ASP A 21 -10.27 -24.17 17.85
C ASP A 21 -11.27 -25.29 18.23
N GLU A 22 -12.44 -24.96 18.76
CA GLU A 22 -13.48 -25.95 19.12
C GLU A 22 -13.98 -26.75 17.91
N SER A 23 -14.03 -26.16 16.71
CA SER A 23 -14.48 -26.84 15.50
C SER A 23 -13.50 -27.93 15.07
N GLY A 24 -12.20 -27.71 15.24
CA GLY A 24 -11.19 -28.73 14.99
C GLY A 24 -11.29 -29.93 15.95
N VAL A 25 -11.80 -29.73 17.18
CA VAL A 25 -11.90 -30.77 18.22
C VAL A 25 -12.96 -31.77 17.79
N GLU A 26 -14.09 -31.26 17.31
CA GLU A 26 -15.18 -32.06 16.75
C GLU A 26 -14.70 -32.89 15.56
N VAL A 27 -13.96 -32.28 14.64
CA VAL A 27 -13.48 -32.92 13.41
C VAL A 27 -12.46 -34.01 13.73
N LEU A 28 -11.51 -33.73 14.62
CA LEU A 28 -10.51 -34.70 15.05
C LEU A 28 -11.16 -35.89 15.77
N LYS A 29 -12.08 -35.61 16.71
CA LYS A 29 -12.83 -36.66 17.41
C LYS A 29 -13.58 -37.54 16.43
N TRP A 30 -14.32 -36.94 15.50
CA TRP A 30 -15.07 -37.66 14.47
C TRP A 30 -14.15 -38.52 13.59
N ALA A 31 -13.00 -37.98 13.15
CA ALA A 31 -12.04 -38.73 12.34
C ALA A 31 -11.47 -39.95 13.10
N LEU A 32 -11.20 -39.82 14.39
CA LEU A 32 -10.68 -40.89 15.25
C LEU A 32 -11.74 -41.97 15.59
N GLU A 33 -13.01 -41.59 15.68
CA GLU A 33 -14.11 -42.51 16.00
C GLU A 33 -14.64 -43.25 14.77
N GLU A 34 -14.84 -42.53 13.65
CA GLU A 34 -15.58 -43.03 12.49
C GLU A 34 -14.70 -43.46 11.30
N VAL A 35 -13.48 -42.89 11.17
CA VAL A 35 -12.60 -43.16 10.01
C VAL A 35 -11.44 -44.08 10.39
N ALA A 36 -10.75 -43.77 11.48
CA ALA A 36 -9.53 -44.48 11.88
C ALA A 36 -9.80 -45.88 12.45
N LYS A 37 -9.05 -46.87 11.95
CA LYS A 37 -9.11 -48.27 12.39
C LYS A 37 -7.78 -48.70 13.02
N HIS A 38 -7.79 -49.85 13.67
CA HIS A 38 -6.60 -50.44 14.28
C HIS A 38 -5.44 -50.55 13.28
N GLY A 39 -4.31 -49.91 13.60
CA GLY A 39 -3.09 -49.91 12.79
C GLY A 39 -2.98 -48.74 11.79
N ASP A 40 -3.98 -47.86 11.71
CA ASP A 40 -3.92 -46.65 10.88
C ASP A 40 -3.06 -45.54 11.55
N CYS A 41 -2.60 -44.60 10.74
CA CYS A 41 -1.87 -43.40 11.15
C CYS A 41 -2.67 -42.15 10.81
N VAL A 42 -3.00 -41.35 11.83
CA VAL A 42 -3.73 -40.09 11.71
C VAL A 42 -2.74 -38.94 11.81
N VAL A 43 -2.64 -38.15 10.73
CA VAL A 43 -1.78 -36.97 10.65
C VAL A 43 -2.66 -35.73 10.68
N VAL A 44 -2.62 -35.02 11.81
CA VAL A 44 -3.35 -33.77 12.03
C VAL A 44 -2.49 -32.62 11.53
N VAL A 45 -3.00 -31.89 10.54
CA VAL A 45 -2.33 -30.76 9.93
C VAL A 45 -3.05 -29.47 10.29
N HIS A 46 -2.31 -28.56 10.90
CA HIS A 46 -2.72 -27.17 11.06
C HIS A 46 -1.88 -26.30 10.11
N VAL A 47 -2.53 -25.47 9.29
CA VAL A 47 -1.85 -24.61 8.32
C VAL A 47 -1.78 -23.19 8.86
N CYS A 48 -0.58 -22.62 8.89
CA CYS A 48 -0.30 -21.24 9.27
C CYS A 48 0.19 -20.44 8.07
N PHE A 49 -0.26 -19.19 7.94
CA PHE A 49 0.19 -18.30 6.86
C PHE A 49 1.58 -17.70 7.13
N THR A 50 1.92 -17.49 8.40
CA THR A 50 3.18 -16.87 8.81
C THR A 50 4.07 -17.83 9.61
N TYR A 51 5.37 -17.57 9.57
CA TYR A 51 6.35 -18.37 10.31
C TYR A 51 6.17 -18.26 11.83
N TYR A 52 5.84 -17.06 12.32
CA TYR A 52 5.59 -16.81 13.73
C TYR A 52 4.42 -17.63 14.28
N ARG A 53 3.32 -17.72 13.51
CA ARG A 53 2.19 -18.59 13.84
C ARG A 53 2.63 -20.05 13.90
N ALA A 54 3.43 -20.51 12.94
CA ALA A 54 3.87 -21.90 12.93
C ALA A 54 4.67 -22.28 14.20
N LEU A 55 5.54 -21.39 14.69
CA LEU A 55 6.30 -21.58 15.93
C LEU A 55 5.40 -21.66 17.17
N LYS A 56 4.47 -20.71 17.32
CA LYS A 56 3.55 -20.69 18.48
C LYS A 56 2.52 -21.80 18.44
N SER A 57 1.94 -22.06 17.27
CA SER A 57 0.90 -23.07 17.08
C SER A 57 1.41 -24.47 17.32
N LYS A 58 2.72 -24.73 17.23
CA LYS A 58 3.29 -26.05 17.53
C LYS A 58 3.01 -26.47 18.97
N SER A 59 3.30 -25.60 19.94
CA SER A 59 3.02 -25.87 21.36
C SER A 59 1.52 -25.98 21.64
N SER A 60 0.71 -25.16 20.97
CA SER A 60 -0.75 -25.22 21.07
C SER A 60 -1.29 -26.54 20.51
N LEU A 61 -0.79 -27.00 19.37
CA LEU A 61 -1.18 -28.26 18.75
C LEU A 61 -0.80 -29.45 19.63
N ASP A 62 0.40 -29.48 20.22
CA ASP A 62 0.80 -30.54 21.13
C ASP A 62 -0.14 -30.64 22.34
N ARG A 63 -0.53 -29.49 22.91
CA ARG A 63 -1.53 -29.42 23.99
C ARG A 63 -2.91 -29.87 23.53
N TYR A 64 -3.29 -29.51 22.30
CA TYR A 64 -4.57 -29.82 21.67
C TYR A 64 -4.74 -31.33 21.41
N LEU A 65 -3.66 -32.02 21.04
CA LEU A 65 -3.66 -33.45 20.74
C LEU A 65 -3.52 -34.33 22.00
N LYS A 66 -2.98 -33.78 23.09
CA LYS A 66 -2.72 -34.51 24.35
C LYS A 66 -3.90 -35.36 24.87
N PRO A 67 -5.16 -34.89 24.86
CA PRO A 67 -6.30 -35.68 25.34
C PRO A 67 -6.58 -36.96 24.54
N TYR A 68 -6.12 -37.05 23.29
CA TYR A 68 -6.42 -38.16 22.38
C TYR A 68 -5.34 -39.25 22.39
N ILE A 69 -4.18 -38.99 23.00
CA ILE A 69 -3.04 -39.93 23.00
C ILE A 69 -3.42 -41.27 23.65
N GLU A 70 -4.17 -41.24 24.76
CA GLU A 70 -4.62 -42.45 25.46
C GLU A 70 -5.63 -43.25 24.61
N PHE A 71 -6.63 -42.57 24.04
CA PHE A 71 -7.62 -43.19 23.16
C PHE A 71 -6.97 -43.86 21.94
N CYS A 72 -6.04 -43.18 21.28
CA CYS A 72 -5.28 -43.71 20.15
C CYS A 72 -4.43 -44.92 20.56
N SER A 73 -3.81 -44.88 21.75
CA SER A 73 -3.02 -46.00 22.29
C SER A 73 -3.89 -47.24 22.50
N THR A 74 -5.09 -47.11 23.07
CA THR A 74 -6.04 -48.22 23.27
C THR A 74 -6.50 -48.82 21.94
N LYS A 75 -6.79 -47.98 20.94
CA LYS A 75 -7.18 -48.44 19.59
C LYS A 75 -6.02 -48.85 18.69
N LYS A 76 -4.76 -48.70 19.15
CA LYS A 76 -3.53 -48.92 18.37
C LYS A 76 -3.51 -48.09 17.07
N ILE A 77 -3.86 -46.81 17.20
CA ILE A 77 -3.80 -45.79 16.15
C ILE A 77 -2.57 -44.91 16.42
N GLU A 78 -1.77 -44.63 15.40
CA GLU A 78 -0.65 -43.68 15.49
C GLU A 78 -1.18 -42.25 15.26
N LEU A 79 -0.92 -41.31 16.17
CA LEU A 79 -1.37 -39.91 16.06
C LEU A 79 -0.17 -38.97 15.93
N LYS A 80 -0.15 -38.14 14.89
CA LYS A 80 0.89 -37.12 14.64
C LYS A 80 0.27 -35.75 14.43
N GLY A 81 0.90 -34.72 14.99
CA GLY A 81 0.55 -33.32 14.75
C GLY A 81 1.63 -32.61 13.95
N GLU A 82 1.24 -31.92 12.89
CA GLU A 82 2.12 -31.07 12.10
C GLU A 82 1.53 -29.67 11.96
N VAL A 83 2.37 -28.67 12.23
CA VAL A 83 2.08 -27.28 11.92
C VAL A 83 2.88 -26.91 10.68
N LEU A 84 2.17 -26.61 9.60
CA LEU A 84 2.76 -26.37 8.29
C LEU A 84 2.48 -24.96 7.83
N LYS A 85 3.41 -24.41 7.06
CA LYS A 85 3.29 -23.07 6.50
C LYS A 85 2.77 -23.12 5.06
N GLY A 86 1.83 -22.23 4.73
CA GLY A 86 1.54 -21.91 3.33
C GLY A 86 0.47 -20.86 3.14
N ASN A 87 0.51 -20.23 1.97
CA ASN A 87 -0.40 -19.14 1.58
C ASN A 87 -1.81 -19.63 1.22
N SER A 88 -2.05 -20.95 1.28
CA SER A 88 -3.33 -21.58 0.98
C SER A 88 -3.47 -22.87 1.77
N VAL A 89 -4.49 -22.96 2.62
CA VAL A 89 -4.83 -24.20 3.35
C VAL A 89 -5.05 -25.36 2.39
N LEU A 90 -5.80 -25.12 1.29
CA LEU A 90 -6.02 -26.11 0.23
C LEU A 90 -4.69 -26.60 -0.38
N GLY A 91 -3.80 -25.68 -0.76
CA GLY A 91 -2.53 -26.03 -1.39
C GLY A 91 -1.64 -26.90 -0.49
N VAL A 92 -1.55 -26.55 0.80
CA VAL A 92 -0.78 -27.31 1.79
C VAL A 92 -1.38 -28.69 2.02
N LEU A 93 -2.70 -28.79 2.22
CA LEU A 93 -3.36 -30.08 2.43
C LEU A 93 -3.22 -31.01 1.23
N VAL A 94 -3.35 -30.50 -0.01
CA VAL A 94 -3.14 -31.29 -1.23
C VAL A 94 -1.69 -31.78 -1.32
N LYS A 95 -0.72 -30.92 -1.01
CA LYS A 95 0.71 -31.26 -1.02
C LYS A 95 1.02 -32.39 -0.03
N GLU A 96 0.56 -32.27 1.21
CA GLU A 96 0.80 -33.29 2.23
C GLU A 96 0.01 -34.58 1.99
N ALA A 97 -1.23 -34.49 1.50
CA ALA A 97 -2.01 -35.68 1.13
C ALA A 97 -1.29 -36.50 0.05
N LYS A 98 -0.67 -35.83 -0.93
CA LYS A 98 0.18 -36.49 -1.95
C LYS A 98 1.46 -37.05 -1.34
N ARG A 99 2.14 -36.29 -0.48
CA ARG A 99 3.39 -36.71 0.19
C ARG A 99 3.21 -37.97 1.03
N TYR A 100 2.12 -38.05 1.78
CA TYR A 100 1.79 -39.19 2.63
C TYR A 100 1.06 -40.32 1.89
N ASN A 101 0.70 -40.13 0.62
CA ASN A 101 -0.20 -41.04 -0.10
C ASN A 101 -1.47 -41.36 0.72
N ALA A 102 -2.11 -40.30 1.25
CA ALA A 102 -3.21 -40.41 2.18
C ALA A 102 -4.40 -41.16 1.54
N MET A 103 -4.93 -42.14 2.27
CA MET A 103 -6.13 -42.88 1.87
C MET A 103 -7.39 -42.04 2.07
N SER A 104 -7.39 -41.19 3.11
CA SER A 104 -8.50 -40.29 3.40
C SER A 104 -8.01 -38.91 3.80
N VAL A 105 -8.73 -37.87 3.38
CA VAL A 105 -8.54 -36.48 3.81
C VAL A 105 -9.83 -35.98 4.44
N VAL A 106 -9.76 -35.59 5.71
CA VAL A 106 -10.88 -35.05 6.49
C VAL A 106 -10.64 -33.57 6.75
N VAL A 107 -11.62 -32.72 6.46
CA VAL A 107 -11.54 -31.27 6.71
C VAL A 107 -12.76 -30.76 7.49
N GLY A 108 -12.50 -29.83 8.41
CA GLY A 108 -13.54 -29.12 9.15
C GLY A 108 -14.17 -27.99 8.35
N VAL A 109 -15.45 -27.73 8.58
CA VAL A 109 -16.21 -26.65 7.95
C VAL A 109 -16.92 -25.84 9.02
N LYS A 110 -16.70 -24.51 9.10
CA LYS A 110 -17.30 -23.64 10.13
C LYS A 110 -18.80 -23.34 9.94
N GLN A 111 -19.28 -23.29 8.69
CA GLN A 111 -20.69 -22.99 8.34
C GLN A 111 -21.15 -23.84 7.16
N GLN A 112 -22.44 -24.14 7.00
CA GLN A 112 -22.97 -24.77 5.78
C GLN A 112 -23.23 -23.72 4.68
N SER A 113 -22.18 -23.29 3.97
CA SER A 113 -22.29 -22.42 2.80
C SER A 113 -21.54 -23.02 1.61
N LYS A 114 -21.86 -22.59 0.37
CA LYS A 114 -21.10 -23.06 -0.81
C LYS A 114 -19.60 -22.70 -0.71
N LEU A 115 -19.27 -21.61 0.00
CA LEU A 115 -17.90 -21.14 0.19
C LEU A 115 -17.12 -22.03 1.16
N SER A 116 -17.75 -22.48 2.23
CA SER A 116 -17.07 -23.25 3.27
C SER A 116 -16.63 -24.65 2.80
N LEU A 117 -17.26 -25.17 1.75
CA LEU A 117 -16.87 -26.43 1.09
C LEU A 117 -15.74 -26.28 0.06
N LYS A 118 -15.19 -25.07 -0.15
CA LYS A 118 -14.13 -24.81 -1.16
C LYS A 118 -12.91 -25.70 -0.95
N ILE A 119 -12.45 -25.87 0.28
CA ILE A 119 -11.27 -26.69 0.59
C ILE A 119 -11.53 -28.16 0.23
N ALA A 120 -12.64 -28.74 0.71
CA ALA A 120 -12.99 -30.13 0.43
C ALA A 120 -13.17 -30.40 -1.09
N LYS A 121 -13.88 -29.52 -1.80
CA LYS A 121 -14.09 -29.63 -3.24
C LYS A 121 -12.79 -29.45 -4.03
N GLY A 122 -11.93 -28.53 -3.59
CA GLY A 122 -10.59 -28.33 -4.14
C GLY A 122 -9.73 -29.57 -4.00
N CYS A 123 -9.67 -30.16 -2.80
CA CYS A 123 -8.94 -31.40 -2.57
C CYS A 123 -9.49 -32.54 -3.46
N ALA A 124 -10.81 -32.62 -3.65
CA ALA A 124 -11.44 -33.70 -4.43
C ALA A 124 -11.12 -33.62 -5.92
N LYS A 125 -10.83 -32.41 -6.41
CA LYS A 125 -10.40 -32.13 -7.78
C LYS A 125 -8.92 -32.44 -7.98
N GLU A 126 -8.08 -32.07 -7.02
CA GLU A 126 -6.61 -32.14 -7.13
C GLU A 126 -5.99 -33.48 -6.69
N LEU A 127 -6.74 -34.31 -5.96
CA LEU A 127 -6.27 -35.60 -5.44
C LEU A 127 -6.80 -36.80 -6.24
N PRO A 128 -6.00 -37.89 -6.35
CA PRO A 128 -6.38 -39.10 -7.07
C PRO A 128 -7.71 -39.67 -6.58
N SER A 129 -8.43 -40.37 -7.46
CA SER A 129 -9.73 -40.99 -7.16
C SER A 129 -9.68 -42.10 -6.11
N THR A 130 -8.47 -42.56 -5.76
CA THR A 130 -8.18 -43.50 -4.67
C THR A 130 -8.21 -42.86 -3.27
N THR A 131 -8.19 -41.53 -3.17
CA THR A 131 -8.26 -40.80 -1.90
C THR A 131 -9.70 -40.40 -1.59
N ASP A 132 -10.22 -40.88 -0.46
CA ASP A 132 -11.51 -40.50 0.09
C ASP A 132 -11.45 -39.08 0.67
N ILE A 133 -12.45 -38.25 0.39
CA ILE A 133 -12.52 -36.89 0.93
C ILE A 133 -13.81 -36.69 1.69
N LEU A 134 -13.68 -36.19 2.92
CA LEU A 134 -14.77 -35.98 3.85
C LEU A 134 -14.70 -34.54 4.39
N ALA A 135 -15.83 -33.84 4.37
CA ALA A 135 -15.97 -32.56 5.04
C ALA A 135 -17.01 -32.67 6.15
N ILE A 136 -16.66 -32.23 7.36
CA ILE A 136 -17.47 -32.40 8.57
C ILE A 136 -17.87 -31.05 9.13
N HIS A 137 -19.13 -30.94 9.54
CA HIS A 137 -19.66 -29.80 10.29
C HIS A 137 -20.63 -30.34 11.35
N ARG A 138 -20.38 -30.01 12.63
CA ARG A 138 -21.22 -30.43 13.77
C ARG A 138 -21.50 -31.94 13.77
N GLY A 139 -20.44 -32.74 13.61
CA GLY A 139 -20.50 -34.21 13.59
C GLY A 139 -21.15 -34.85 12.34
N ASN A 140 -21.60 -34.05 11.37
CA ASN A 140 -22.26 -34.56 10.17
C ASN A 140 -21.38 -34.43 8.92
N ILE A 141 -21.44 -35.42 8.03
CA ILE A 141 -20.79 -35.36 6.73
C ILE A 141 -21.56 -34.39 5.84
N VAL A 142 -20.95 -33.25 5.52
CA VAL A 142 -21.52 -32.23 4.62
C VAL A 142 -21.00 -32.35 3.19
N PHE A 143 -19.91 -33.08 2.97
CA PHE A 143 -19.41 -33.44 1.65
C PHE A 143 -18.64 -34.76 1.70
N ARG A 144 -18.84 -35.61 0.69
CA ARG A 144 -18.12 -36.87 0.54
C ARG A 144 -17.78 -37.12 -0.92
N ARG A 145 -16.54 -37.55 -1.15
CA ARG A 145 -16.09 -38.15 -2.42
C ARG A 145 -15.41 -39.47 -2.08
N SER A 146 -16.05 -40.59 -2.44
CA SER A 146 -15.54 -41.95 -2.19
C SER A 146 -15.72 -42.85 -3.39
N ASN A 147 -14.75 -43.73 -3.64
CA ASN A 147 -14.78 -44.71 -4.75
C ASN A 147 -15.03 -46.15 -4.30
N HIS A 148 -15.29 -46.39 -3.02
CA HIS A 148 -15.70 -47.71 -2.53
C HIS A 148 -17.23 -47.79 -2.35
N TYR A 149 -17.86 -48.60 -3.19
CA TYR A 149 -19.24 -49.05 -3.00
C TYR A 149 -19.38 -49.71 -1.61
N GLN A 150 -20.48 -49.39 -0.92
CA GLN A 150 -20.97 -49.96 0.35
C GLN A 150 -20.45 -49.34 1.66
N LEU A 151 -21.23 -48.38 2.18
CA LEU A 151 -21.64 -48.33 3.59
C LEU A 151 -23.12 -47.87 3.61
N PRO A 152 -24.05 -48.56 4.31
CA PRO A 152 -25.49 -48.35 4.14
C PRO A 152 -25.95 -47.04 4.81
N LEU A 153 -26.72 -46.23 4.07
CA LEU A 153 -27.49 -45.13 4.64
C LEU A 153 -28.68 -45.73 5.42
N ALA A 154 -28.56 -45.79 6.73
CA ALA A 154 -29.70 -46.01 7.61
C ALA A 154 -30.45 -44.68 7.75
N GLN A 155 -31.61 -44.56 7.09
CA GLN A 155 -32.90 -44.21 7.70
C GLN A 155 -33.98 -44.08 6.62
N LYS A 156 -35.07 -44.82 6.85
CA LYS A 156 -36.25 -44.98 6.01
C LYS A 156 -37.38 -44.10 6.58
N ILE A 157 -38.36 -43.77 5.73
CA ILE A 157 -39.70 -43.16 6.03
C ILE A 157 -39.65 -41.62 5.97
N SER A 158 -40.37 -40.86 5.13
CA SER A 158 -41.61 -41.04 4.36
C SER A 158 -41.75 -40.02 3.22
N SER A 159 -42.48 -40.42 2.17
CA SER A 159 -43.35 -39.67 1.24
C SER A 159 -42.82 -38.62 0.23
N ARG A 160 -43.04 -39.02 -1.03
CA ARG A 160 -42.86 -38.43 -2.38
C ARG A 160 -43.77 -37.21 -2.75
N PRO A 161 -43.60 -36.63 -3.97
CA PRO A 161 -43.85 -35.22 -4.37
C PRO A 161 -44.89 -35.04 -5.51
N SER A 162 -45.15 -33.78 -5.94
CA SER A 162 -45.71 -33.37 -7.26
C SER A 162 -45.55 -31.83 -7.39
N SER A 163 -44.83 -31.28 -8.38
CA SER A 163 -45.23 -30.89 -9.75
C SER A 163 -45.91 -29.51 -9.87
N GLU A 164 -45.38 -28.72 -10.80
CA GLU A 164 -46.01 -27.62 -11.57
C GLU A 164 -46.33 -26.29 -10.88
N LEU A 165 -45.79 -25.20 -11.43
CA LEU A 165 -46.57 -24.18 -12.15
C LEU A 165 -45.64 -23.16 -12.84
N SER A 166 -45.84 -23.03 -14.15
CA SER A 166 -45.39 -21.96 -15.03
C SER A 166 -46.34 -20.74 -14.97
N GLU A 167 -45.86 -19.61 -15.52
CA GLU A 167 -46.55 -18.39 -16.03
C GLU A 167 -45.84 -17.16 -15.45
N GLY A 168 -45.26 -16.20 -16.19
CA GLY A 168 -45.42 -15.77 -17.58
C GLY A 168 -45.86 -14.31 -17.56
N PHE A 169 -45.04 -13.35 -18.00
CA PHE A 169 -45.51 -12.03 -18.46
C PHE A 169 -44.51 -11.40 -19.45
N SER A 170 -45.09 -10.86 -20.52
CA SER A 170 -44.52 -10.50 -21.83
C SER A 170 -44.37 -8.99 -22.07
N ASP A 171 -43.59 -8.67 -23.11
CA ASP A 171 -43.33 -7.40 -23.80
C ASP A 171 -44.49 -6.40 -24.00
N LYS A 172 -44.14 -5.10 -24.12
CA LYS A 172 -44.50 -4.23 -25.27
C LYS A 172 -43.90 -2.80 -25.21
N ASP A 173 -43.17 -2.46 -26.28
CA ASP A 173 -43.18 -1.23 -27.10
C ASP A 173 -43.60 0.14 -26.50
N LEU A 174 -42.83 1.21 -26.80
CA LEU A 174 -43.11 2.15 -27.92
C LEU A 174 -42.34 3.48 -27.77
N ALA A 175 -41.88 3.98 -28.92
CA ALA A 175 -41.03 5.15 -29.13
C ALA A 175 -41.77 6.50 -29.31
N LYS A 176 -40.95 7.58 -29.37
CA LYS A 176 -41.18 8.96 -29.86
C LYS A 176 -41.92 9.88 -28.87
N THR A 177 -41.40 11.08 -28.55
CA THR A 177 -41.56 12.26 -29.43
C THR A 177 -40.58 13.40 -29.05
N THR A 178 -40.13 14.08 -30.11
CA THR A 178 -39.21 15.22 -30.25
C THR A 178 -39.78 16.60 -29.88
N GLY A 179 -38.88 17.53 -29.51
CA GLY A 179 -39.02 19.00 -29.64
C GLY A 179 -37.78 19.71 -29.04
N GLN A 180 -36.78 20.17 -29.82
CA GLN A 180 -36.62 21.52 -30.41
C GLN A 180 -36.91 22.67 -29.41
N GLU A 181 -36.01 23.61 -29.08
CA GLU A 181 -35.32 24.55 -29.96
C GLU A 181 -34.15 25.33 -29.28
N LYS A 182 -33.11 25.67 -30.09
CA LYS A 182 -32.35 26.94 -30.20
C LYS A 182 -31.47 27.42 -29.01
N ARG A 183 -30.26 27.98 -29.14
CA ARG A 183 -29.50 28.64 -30.25
C ARG A 183 -28.04 28.88 -29.77
N LYS A 184 -27.01 28.57 -30.59
CA LYS A 184 -25.99 29.48 -31.24
C LYS A 184 -25.01 30.22 -30.30
N ILE A 185 -23.67 30.36 -30.48
CA ILE A 185 -22.75 30.37 -31.66
C ILE A 185 -21.26 30.40 -31.19
N SER A 186 -20.36 29.71 -31.93
CA SER A 186 -18.95 30.02 -32.39
C SER A 186 -17.85 30.51 -31.42
N GLY A 187 -16.55 30.16 -31.52
CA GLY A 187 -15.75 29.36 -32.47
C GLY A 187 -14.24 29.77 -32.46
N ARG A 188 -13.35 28.87 -32.93
CA ARG A 188 -11.89 28.97 -33.28
C ARG A 188 -10.87 29.06 -32.12
N SER A 189 -9.87 28.19 -31.89
CA SER A 189 -8.89 27.41 -32.70
C SER A 189 -7.72 28.22 -33.28
N LEU A 190 -6.47 27.99 -32.79
CA LEU A 190 -5.31 27.43 -33.53
C LEU A 190 -3.91 27.76 -32.90
N SER A 191 -3.19 26.68 -32.55
CA SER A 191 -1.74 26.35 -32.76
C SER A 191 -0.55 27.24 -32.32
N LEU A 192 0.21 26.68 -31.36
CA LEU A 192 1.69 26.44 -31.20
C LEU A 192 2.62 26.60 -32.44
N PRO A 193 3.99 26.76 -32.35
CA PRO A 193 4.92 25.80 -31.68
C PRO A 193 6.34 26.25 -31.18
N SER A 194 6.97 25.33 -30.41
CA SER A 194 8.38 24.86 -30.29
C SER A 194 9.61 25.79 -30.20
N VAL A 195 10.56 25.48 -29.29
CA VAL A 195 11.94 24.98 -29.55
C VAL A 195 12.75 24.79 -28.24
N GLU A 196 13.56 23.72 -28.21
CA GLU A 196 14.43 23.12 -27.17
C GLU A 196 15.71 23.93 -26.85
N VAL A 197 16.34 23.70 -25.66
CA VAL A 197 17.78 23.38 -25.47
C VAL A 197 18.00 22.77 -24.05
N VAL A 198 18.91 21.79 -23.95
CA VAL A 198 19.28 20.89 -22.85
C VAL A 198 20.47 21.42 -22.02
N ASP A 199 20.53 21.16 -20.71
CA ASP A 199 21.78 20.75 -20.03
C ASP A 199 21.57 20.07 -18.64
N GLN A 200 22.55 19.26 -18.22
CA GLN A 200 22.49 18.21 -17.18
C GLN A 200 22.89 18.66 -15.76
N THR A 201 22.25 18.10 -14.71
CA THR A 201 22.80 17.93 -13.33
C THR A 201 22.00 16.86 -12.57
N PRO A 202 22.61 16.10 -11.63
CA PRO A 202 22.14 14.77 -11.22
C PRO A 202 21.06 14.79 -10.12
N GLY A 203 20.12 13.81 -10.18
CA GLY A 203 19.51 13.24 -8.97
C GLY A 203 18.02 13.48 -8.66
N TRP A 204 17.12 13.62 -9.64
CA TRP A 204 15.66 13.51 -9.41
C TRP A 204 14.97 12.85 -10.61
N PRO A 205 14.55 11.56 -10.55
CA PRO A 205 13.82 10.93 -11.63
C PRO A 205 12.31 11.18 -11.47
N LEU A 206 11.85 12.36 -11.90
CA LEU A 206 10.51 12.49 -12.47
C LEU A 206 10.67 12.58 -13.99
N LEU A 207 10.30 11.49 -14.66
CA LEU A 207 10.36 11.26 -16.10
C LEU A 207 10.25 12.55 -16.95
N ARG A 208 11.34 12.90 -17.64
CA ARG A 208 11.28 13.72 -18.86
C ARG A 208 10.58 12.91 -19.96
N THR A 209 9.65 13.52 -20.68
CA THR A 209 9.69 13.64 -22.14
C THR A 209 8.86 14.85 -22.56
N SER A 210 9.57 15.86 -23.07
CA SER A 210 9.03 16.93 -23.92
C SER A 210 9.01 16.42 -25.35
N THR A 211 7.99 16.75 -26.15
CA THR A 211 8.17 17.54 -27.39
C THR A 211 6.84 17.80 -28.09
N LEU A 212 6.63 19.09 -28.38
CA LEU A 212 5.62 19.63 -29.26
C LEU A 212 5.92 19.27 -30.72
N ALA A 213 5.07 18.47 -31.35
CA ALA A 213 4.94 18.42 -32.81
C ALA A 213 3.52 17.99 -33.23
N THR A 214 2.93 18.77 -34.15
CA THR A 214 1.60 18.55 -34.75
C THR A 214 1.78 18.02 -36.20
N PRO A 215 0.73 17.56 -36.92
CA PRO A 215 0.31 16.16 -37.01
C PRO A 215 0.39 15.59 -38.44
N MET A 216 0.47 14.27 -38.61
CA MET A 216 -0.06 13.59 -39.80
C MET A 216 -0.67 12.24 -39.43
N VAL A 217 -1.93 12.08 -39.80
CA VAL A 217 -2.70 10.85 -39.71
C VAL A 217 -2.11 9.82 -40.65
N GLN A 218 -1.76 8.63 -40.15
CA GLN A 218 -1.93 7.37 -40.89
C GLN A 218 -1.91 6.18 -39.93
N HIS A 219 -2.88 5.29 -40.14
CA HIS A 219 -3.21 4.13 -39.32
C HIS A 219 -2.02 3.20 -39.04
N GLN A 220 -1.71 2.97 -37.76
CA GLN A 220 -1.12 1.71 -37.30
C GLN A 220 -1.36 1.51 -35.79
N THR A 221 -2.26 0.58 -35.49
CA THR A 221 -2.45 -0.06 -34.17
C THR A 221 -1.12 -0.62 -33.65
N ARG A 222 -0.54 -0.02 -32.59
CA ARG A 222 0.51 -0.64 -31.75
C ARG A 222 0.70 0.11 -30.40
N LYS A 223 0.40 -0.63 -29.32
CA LYS A 223 0.78 -0.53 -27.89
C LYS A 223 1.23 0.85 -27.32
N ILE A 224 0.37 1.45 -26.48
CA ILE A 224 0.66 2.61 -25.62
C ILE A 224 0.89 2.12 -24.17
N SER A 225 1.90 2.63 -23.45
CA SER A 225 2.14 2.29 -22.03
C SER A 225 0.97 2.74 -21.16
N VAL A 226 0.72 2.14 -20.00
CA VAL A 226 -0.40 2.57 -19.13
C VAL A 226 -0.19 4.00 -18.63
N VAL A 227 1.05 4.40 -18.34
CA VAL A 227 1.37 5.78 -17.98
C VAL A 227 1.01 6.71 -19.14
N ASN A 228 1.45 6.40 -20.36
CA ASN A 228 1.09 7.19 -21.54
C ASN A 228 -0.40 7.14 -21.87
N TRP A 229 -1.09 6.04 -21.58
CA TRP A 229 -2.53 5.91 -21.75
C TRP A 229 -3.30 6.77 -20.76
N VAL A 230 -2.92 6.73 -19.47
CA VAL A 230 -3.48 7.56 -18.40
C VAL A 230 -3.24 9.03 -18.70
N MET A 231 -2.03 9.40 -19.14
CA MET A 231 -1.68 10.76 -19.57
C MET A 231 -2.38 11.18 -20.87
N SER A 232 -2.89 10.23 -21.66
CA SER A 232 -3.66 10.49 -22.89
C SER A 232 -5.18 10.57 -22.70
N LEU A 233 -5.68 10.39 -21.46
CA LEU A 233 -7.10 10.53 -21.18
C LEU A 233 -7.54 11.98 -21.43
N PRO A 234 -8.62 12.22 -22.19
CA PRO A 234 -9.12 13.58 -22.43
C PRO A 234 -9.46 14.27 -21.10
N GLU A 235 -9.01 15.51 -20.94
CA GLU A 235 -9.46 16.39 -19.86
C GLU A 235 -10.99 16.45 -19.87
N ARG A 236 -11.63 16.12 -18.74
CA ARG A 236 -13.10 16.07 -18.66
C ARG A 236 -13.77 17.45 -18.54
N PHE A 237 -13.03 18.55 -18.63
CA PHE A 237 -13.62 19.91 -18.64
C PHE A 237 -12.81 20.90 -19.48
N PRO A 238 -13.45 21.72 -20.32
CA PRO A 238 -12.77 22.76 -21.09
C PRO A 238 -12.46 24.01 -20.25
N HIS A 239 -11.27 24.57 -20.42
CA HIS A 239 -10.80 25.82 -19.81
C HIS A 239 -11.69 27.04 -20.11
N HIS A 240 -11.86 27.91 -19.10
CA HIS A 240 -12.38 29.28 -19.28
C HIS A 240 -11.31 30.32 -18.93
N PRO A 241 -10.83 31.14 -19.91
CA PRO A 241 -9.92 32.24 -19.63
C PRO A 241 -10.69 33.45 -19.09
N ASN A 242 -10.04 34.19 -18.19
CA ASN A 242 -10.23 35.63 -17.91
C ASN A 242 -9.41 35.97 -16.65
N GLN A 243 -8.23 36.55 -16.88
CA GLN A 243 -7.42 37.37 -15.96
C GLN A 243 -8.25 38.65 -15.64
N THR A 244 -8.23 39.28 -14.45
CA THR A 244 -7.13 40.12 -13.93
C THR A 244 -7.30 40.44 -12.41
N CYS A 245 -7.98 39.60 -11.62
CA CYS A 245 -8.28 39.88 -10.20
C CYS A 245 -7.92 38.70 -9.27
N GLN A 246 -6.64 38.30 -9.21
CA GLN A 246 -6.22 37.13 -8.42
C GLN A 246 -5.58 37.49 -7.08
N GLN A 247 -4.74 38.53 -7.03
CA GLN A 247 -4.03 38.90 -5.81
C GLN A 247 -5.00 39.35 -4.70
N SER A 248 -5.92 40.27 -4.99
CA SER A 248 -6.89 40.77 -4.00
C SER A 248 -7.83 39.67 -3.47
N PHE A 249 -8.15 38.68 -4.30
CA PHE A 249 -8.96 37.53 -3.91
C PHE A 249 -8.18 36.57 -3.01
N CYS A 250 -6.91 36.29 -3.35
CA CYS A 250 -6.00 35.51 -2.53
C CYS A 250 -5.79 36.16 -1.16
N ASP A 251 -5.42 37.45 -1.15
CA ASP A 251 -5.17 38.22 0.07
C ASP A 251 -6.38 38.25 0.99
N LYS A 252 -7.58 38.41 0.43
CA LYS A 252 -8.81 38.42 1.23
C LYS A 252 -9.03 37.07 1.92
N GLN A 253 -8.92 35.96 1.17
CA GLN A 253 -9.08 34.62 1.75
C GLN A 253 -7.99 34.30 2.78
N LEU A 254 -6.75 34.65 2.50
CA LEU A 254 -5.64 34.41 3.43
C LEU A 254 -5.77 35.26 4.70
N LYS A 255 -6.22 36.51 4.61
CA LYS A 255 -6.54 37.33 5.79
C LYS A 255 -7.65 36.71 6.63
N ASP A 256 -8.64 36.09 5.99
CA ASP A 256 -9.72 35.39 6.68
C ASP A 256 -9.27 34.06 7.34
N ILE A 257 -8.19 33.45 6.85
CA ILE A 257 -7.60 32.21 7.40
C ILE A 257 -6.61 32.55 8.52
N LEU A 258 -5.72 33.51 8.28
CA LEU A 258 -4.61 33.91 9.15
C LEU A 258 -5.01 35.00 10.15
N LYS A 259 -6.29 35.02 10.57
CA LYS A 259 -7.00 36.12 11.26
C LYS A 259 -6.29 36.79 12.46
N ASP A 260 -5.22 36.20 13.01
CA ASP A 260 -4.64 36.61 14.30
C ASP A 260 -3.11 36.81 14.36
N ILE A 261 -2.31 36.70 13.29
CA ILE A 261 -0.85 36.58 13.50
C ILE A 261 0.00 37.33 12.47
N ASN A 262 1.06 38.00 12.95
CA ASN A 262 2.21 38.63 12.26
C ASN A 262 2.99 37.67 11.34
N ARG A 263 2.28 36.90 10.51
CA ARG A 263 2.79 35.86 9.62
C ARG A 263 2.93 36.34 8.18
N TRP A 264 2.76 37.63 7.91
CA TRP A 264 2.97 38.20 6.60
C TRP A 264 4.42 38.65 6.48
N PHE A 265 5.16 38.04 5.57
CA PHE A 265 6.49 38.50 5.18
C PHE A 265 6.36 39.47 4.01
N SER A 266 7.19 40.51 3.98
CA SER A 266 7.38 41.27 2.75
C SER A 266 8.19 40.44 1.75
N TYR A 267 7.86 40.61 0.47
CA TYR A 267 8.61 39.97 -0.61
C TYR A 267 10.11 40.35 -0.55
N ASP A 268 10.41 41.62 -0.27
CA ASP A 268 11.78 42.12 -0.18
C ASP A 268 12.57 41.43 0.94
N VAL A 269 11.96 41.19 2.11
CA VAL A 269 12.62 40.47 3.21
C VAL A 269 12.97 39.04 2.79
N LEU A 270 12.06 38.33 2.13
CA LEU A 270 12.32 36.96 1.67
C LEU A 270 13.33 36.91 0.52
N LYS A 271 13.26 37.88 -0.38
CA LYS A 271 14.20 38.05 -1.48
C LYS A 271 15.61 38.31 -0.96
N THR A 272 15.77 39.20 0.02
CA THR A 272 17.06 39.44 0.68
C THR A 272 17.53 38.21 1.45
N ALA A 273 16.65 37.57 2.23
CA ALA A 273 17.01 36.39 3.03
C ALA A 273 17.50 35.21 2.17
N THR A 274 17.02 35.09 0.93
CA THR A 274 17.37 34.02 -0.01
C THR A 274 18.41 34.42 -1.05
N SER A 275 19.04 35.60 -0.90
CA SER A 275 19.98 36.17 -1.87
C SER A 275 19.41 36.23 -3.28
N ASP A 276 18.28 36.93 -3.43
CA ASP A 276 17.51 37.08 -4.68
C ASP A 276 16.98 35.75 -5.23
N PHE A 277 16.59 34.81 -4.35
CA PHE A 277 16.20 33.45 -4.73
C PHE A 277 17.27 32.77 -5.60
N SER A 278 18.55 32.94 -5.22
CA SER A 278 19.69 32.35 -5.93
C SER A 278 19.56 30.84 -6.03
N LEU A 279 19.97 30.28 -7.17
CA LEU A 279 20.01 28.84 -7.39
C LEU A 279 20.94 28.10 -6.40
N GLU A 280 21.94 28.79 -5.83
CA GLU A 280 22.81 28.25 -4.77
C GLU A 280 22.04 27.99 -3.46
N ASN A 281 20.90 28.66 -3.30
CA ASN A 281 19.99 28.50 -2.19
C ASN A 281 18.83 27.55 -2.50
N LEU A 282 18.71 27.03 -3.72
CA LEU A 282 17.66 26.07 -4.07
C LEU A 282 17.95 24.73 -3.36
N ILE A 283 17.08 24.35 -2.42
CA ILE A 283 17.16 23.10 -1.66
C ILE A 283 16.11 22.07 -2.08
N GLY A 284 15.11 22.47 -2.87
CA GLY A 284 14.11 21.55 -3.38
C GLY A 284 13.39 22.11 -4.60
N LYS A 285 13.07 21.24 -5.56
CA LYS A 285 12.33 21.60 -6.77
C LYS A 285 11.29 20.54 -7.08
N GLY A 286 10.02 20.92 -6.95
CA GLY A 286 8.86 20.13 -7.38
C GLY A 286 8.36 20.55 -8.77
N GLY A 287 7.26 19.95 -9.22
CA GLY A 287 6.66 20.27 -10.52
C GLY A 287 6.18 21.73 -10.65
N CYS A 288 5.63 22.28 -9.57
CA CYS A 288 5.14 23.67 -9.52
C CYS A 288 5.80 24.52 -8.43
N ASN A 289 6.67 23.92 -7.61
CA ASN A 289 7.22 24.54 -6.40
C ASN A 289 8.75 24.59 -6.45
N GLU A 290 9.34 25.68 -5.97
CA GLU A 290 10.77 25.78 -5.69
C GLU A 290 10.95 26.17 -4.22
N VAL A 291 11.88 25.53 -3.54
CA VAL A 291 12.15 25.75 -2.11
C VAL A 291 13.57 26.26 -1.96
N TYR A 292 13.71 27.43 -1.36
CA TYR A 292 14.98 28.10 -1.12
C TYR A 292 15.32 28.11 0.36
N LYS A 293 16.58 27.86 0.72
CA LYS A 293 17.10 28.19 2.05
C LYS A 293 17.32 29.71 2.12
N GLY A 294 17.05 30.29 3.27
CA GLY A 294 17.36 31.69 3.53
C GLY A 294 17.64 31.94 5.00
N PHE A 295 18.21 33.10 5.29
CA PHE A 295 18.45 33.57 6.65
C PHE A 295 17.79 34.93 6.85
N LEU A 296 16.88 35.02 7.80
CA LEU A 296 16.28 36.29 8.19
C LEU A 296 17.32 37.17 8.90
N GLU A 297 17.01 38.47 9.07
CA GLU A 297 17.94 39.44 9.69
C GLU A 297 18.34 39.07 11.14
N ASP A 298 17.50 38.33 11.85
CA ASP A 298 17.76 37.81 13.19
C ASP A 298 18.67 36.55 13.19
N GLY A 299 19.12 36.10 12.01
CA GLY A 299 19.93 34.90 11.82
C GLY A 299 19.11 33.61 11.75
N LYS A 300 17.77 33.68 11.82
CA LYS A 300 16.92 32.49 11.75
C LYS A 300 16.93 31.90 10.34
N GLY A 301 17.32 30.62 10.24
CA GLY A 301 17.23 29.83 9.03
C GLY A 301 15.78 29.51 8.65
N VAL A 302 15.39 29.81 7.41
CA VAL A 302 14.06 29.57 6.87
C VAL A 302 14.11 28.80 5.55
N ALA A 303 13.07 28.01 5.30
CA ALA A 303 12.79 27.42 4.00
C ALA A 303 11.64 28.20 3.34
N VAL A 304 11.90 28.77 2.17
CA VAL A 304 10.99 29.63 1.42
C VAL A 304 10.48 28.86 0.20
N LYS A 305 9.25 28.36 0.29
CA LYS A 305 8.57 27.60 -0.78
C LYS A 305 7.76 28.54 -1.65
N ILE A 306 8.16 28.69 -2.90
CA ILE A 306 7.53 29.52 -3.93
C ILE A 306 6.74 28.61 -4.86
N LEU A 307 5.43 28.81 -4.94
CA LEU A 307 4.57 28.20 -5.94
C LEU A 307 4.55 29.10 -7.18
N LYS A 308 5.07 28.61 -8.30
CA LYS A 308 5.01 29.31 -9.58
C LYS A 308 3.60 29.21 -10.14
N PRO A 309 2.85 30.32 -10.31
CA PRO A 309 1.48 30.23 -10.81
C PRO A 309 1.51 30.02 -12.34
N SER A 310 1.44 28.77 -12.77
CA SER A 310 1.18 28.45 -14.17
C SER A 310 -0.33 28.45 -14.49
N VAL A 311 -1.20 28.39 -13.48
CA VAL A 311 -2.66 28.22 -13.69
C VAL A 311 -3.48 28.88 -12.56
N LYS A 312 -4.75 29.23 -12.83
CA LYS A 312 -5.66 29.89 -11.85
C LYS A 312 -5.87 29.05 -10.59
N GLU A 313 -5.69 27.75 -10.73
CA GLU A 313 -5.82 26.73 -9.72
C GLU A 313 -4.74 26.88 -8.63
N ALA A 314 -3.57 27.42 -8.95
CA ALA A 314 -2.46 27.61 -8.00
C ALA A 314 -2.86 28.46 -6.79
N VAL A 315 -3.67 29.51 -6.98
CA VAL A 315 -4.18 30.33 -5.85
C VAL A 315 -5.10 29.52 -4.95
N LYS A 316 -5.97 28.68 -5.52
CA LYS A 316 -6.89 27.85 -4.73
C LYS A 316 -6.12 26.77 -3.96
N GLU A 317 -5.15 26.14 -4.60
CA GLU A 317 -4.28 25.13 -4.00
C GLU A 317 -3.45 25.74 -2.87
N PHE A 318 -2.84 26.91 -3.09
CA PHE A 318 -2.09 27.62 -2.06
C PHE A 318 -2.95 28.02 -0.87
N VAL A 319 -4.12 28.61 -1.10
CA VAL A 319 -5.07 28.97 -0.03
C VAL A 319 -5.52 27.71 0.73
N HIS A 320 -5.72 26.59 0.03
CA HIS A 320 -6.08 25.31 0.64
C HIS A 320 -4.96 24.74 1.51
N GLU A 321 -3.73 24.70 1.00
CA GLU A 321 -2.54 24.29 1.73
C GLU A 321 -2.37 25.14 3.00
N VAL A 322 -2.41 26.46 2.87
CA VAL A 322 -2.31 27.40 4.00
C VAL A 322 -3.44 27.17 5.00
N SER A 323 -4.67 26.94 4.53
CA SER A 323 -5.82 26.64 5.40
C SER A 323 -5.61 25.38 6.24
N ILE A 324 -5.08 24.32 5.63
CA ILE A 324 -4.77 23.07 6.35
C ILE A 324 -3.62 23.32 7.31
N VAL A 325 -2.44 23.70 6.82
CA VAL A 325 -1.22 23.73 7.64
C VAL A 325 -1.29 24.76 8.78
N SER A 326 -2.02 25.87 8.60
CA SER A 326 -2.23 26.86 9.66
C SER A 326 -3.11 26.37 10.80
N SER A 327 -3.94 25.35 10.57
CA SER A 327 -4.79 24.71 11.59
C SER A 327 -4.06 23.66 12.43
N LEU A 328 -2.83 23.29 12.03
CA LEU A 328 -2.07 22.20 12.65
C LEU A 328 -1.07 22.76 13.67
N SER A 329 -0.96 22.06 14.79
CA SER A 329 0.03 22.34 15.85
C SER A 329 0.46 21.03 16.51
N HIS A 330 1.62 20.51 16.06
CA HIS A 330 2.19 19.26 16.54
C HIS A 330 3.72 19.29 16.41
N SER A 331 4.45 18.64 17.33
CA SER A 331 5.93 18.60 17.33
C SER A 331 6.50 17.98 16.05
N ASN A 332 5.84 16.93 15.56
CA ASN A 332 6.24 16.17 14.39
C ASN A 332 5.60 16.65 13.08
N ILE A 333 5.11 17.89 13.03
CA ILE A 333 4.62 18.55 11.82
C ILE A 333 5.36 19.87 11.65
N SER A 334 5.88 20.13 10.46
CA SER A 334 6.60 21.37 10.16
C SER A 334 5.63 22.57 10.21
N PRO A 335 5.80 23.52 11.14
CA PRO A 335 4.87 24.61 11.32
C PRO A 335 5.06 25.68 10.24
N LEU A 336 3.95 26.19 9.69
CA LEU A 336 3.96 27.38 8.84
C LEU A 336 4.32 28.61 9.68
N ILE A 337 5.47 29.21 9.40
CA ILE A 337 5.91 30.47 10.04
C ILE A 337 5.15 31.64 9.42
N GLY A 338 4.99 31.64 8.10
CA GLY A 338 4.26 32.70 7.44
C GLY A 338 4.13 32.57 5.94
N VAL A 339 3.57 33.61 5.33
CA VAL A 339 3.24 33.66 3.90
C VAL A 339 3.65 35.00 3.32
N CYS A 340 3.85 35.02 2.01
CA CYS A 340 3.97 36.23 1.20
C CYS A 340 3.20 36.01 -0.10
N VAL A 341 2.39 36.99 -0.49
CA VAL A 341 1.69 37.00 -1.78
C VAL A 341 2.11 38.26 -2.52
N HIS A 342 2.84 38.11 -3.61
CA HIS A 342 3.39 39.23 -4.37
C HIS A 342 3.23 39.01 -5.87
N TYR A 343 2.32 39.76 -6.49
CA TYR A 343 1.89 39.56 -7.88
C TYR A 343 1.44 38.12 -8.13
N ASN A 344 2.35 37.33 -8.68
CA ASN A 344 2.18 35.95 -9.07
C ASN A 344 2.85 35.00 -8.05
N ASP A 345 3.84 35.46 -7.29
CA ASP A 345 4.54 34.60 -6.35
C ASP A 345 3.69 34.34 -5.11
N LEU A 346 3.34 33.08 -4.91
CA LEU A 346 2.65 32.56 -3.74
C LEU A 346 3.68 31.84 -2.88
N ILE A 347 4.03 32.44 -1.75
CA ILE A 347 5.17 32.01 -0.94
C ILE A 347 4.72 31.58 0.43
N SER A 348 5.18 30.41 0.86
CA SER A 348 5.05 29.89 2.23
C SER A 348 6.42 29.72 2.87
N VAL A 349 6.52 30.03 4.15
CA VAL A 349 7.78 30.11 4.89
C VAL A 349 7.74 29.16 6.08
N TYR A 350 8.77 28.32 6.19
CA TYR A 350 8.91 27.28 7.21
C TYR A 350 10.28 27.38 7.91
N ASN A 351 10.46 26.69 9.04
CA ASN A 351 11.77 26.60 9.66
C ASN A 351 12.68 25.75 8.76
N LEU A 352 13.95 26.16 8.61
CA LEU A 352 14.91 25.34 7.89
C LEU A 352 15.28 24.11 8.73
N SER A 353 15.10 22.92 8.16
CA SER A 353 15.55 21.66 8.75
C SER A 353 17.07 21.55 8.65
N SER A 354 17.74 21.24 9.76
CA SER A 354 19.21 21.20 9.83
C SER A 354 19.80 19.95 9.17
N LYS A 355 19.09 18.81 9.20
CA LYS A 355 19.55 17.55 8.58
C LYS A 355 18.93 17.30 7.21
N GLY A 356 17.99 18.14 6.75
CA GLY A 356 17.30 17.95 5.47
C GLY A 356 16.16 16.94 5.60
N SER A 357 15.95 16.15 4.56
CA SER A 357 14.92 15.10 4.51
C SER A 357 15.45 13.73 4.96
N LEU A 358 14.53 12.83 5.32
CA LEU A 358 14.83 11.44 5.61
C LEU A 358 15.40 10.73 4.38
N GLU A 359 14.90 11.05 3.18
CA GLU A 359 15.42 10.50 1.92
C GLU A 359 16.91 10.79 1.74
N GLU A 360 17.34 12.05 1.87
CA GLU A 360 18.76 12.44 1.79
C GLU A 360 19.61 11.70 2.83
N THR A 361 19.05 11.53 4.03
CA THR A 361 19.70 10.84 5.13
C THR A 361 19.95 9.36 4.79
N LEU A 362 18.92 8.67 4.30
CA LEU A 362 18.98 7.26 3.88
C LEU A 362 19.87 7.06 2.64
N GLN A 363 19.98 8.05 1.75
CA GLN A 363 20.85 8.02 0.57
C GLN A 363 22.35 8.19 0.88
N GLY A 364 22.75 8.22 2.16
CA GLY A 364 24.15 8.16 2.57
C GLY A 364 24.70 9.44 3.21
N LYS A 365 23.86 10.47 3.42
CA LYS A 365 24.26 11.67 4.19
C LYS A 365 24.57 11.32 5.65
N HIS A 366 23.87 10.33 6.22
CA HIS A 366 24.13 9.83 7.56
C HIS A 366 23.64 8.39 7.73
N VAL A 367 24.44 7.54 8.38
CA VAL A 367 24.00 6.19 8.73
C VAL A 367 23.17 6.26 10.02
N LEU A 368 21.84 6.20 9.89
CA LEU A 368 20.93 6.17 11.03
C LEU A 368 21.07 4.87 11.82
N ARG A 369 21.29 4.98 13.13
CA ARG A 369 21.23 3.85 14.07
C ARG A 369 19.82 3.31 14.18
N TRP A 370 19.69 2.08 14.70
CA TRP A 370 18.38 1.45 14.83
C TRP A 370 17.42 2.26 15.71
N GLU A 371 17.91 2.82 16.82
CA GLU A 371 17.13 3.63 17.74
C GLU A 371 16.61 4.91 17.07
N GLU A 372 17.43 5.53 16.22
CA GLU A 372 17.06 6.72 15.44
C GLU A 372 15.98 6.37 14.40
N ARG A 373 16.10 5.23 13.72
CA ARG A 373 15.08 4.74 12.77
C ARG A 373 13.74 4.49 13.46
N LEU A 374 13.75 3.85 14.63
CA LEU A 374 12.54 3.63 15.42
C LEU A 374 11.94 4.95 15.91
N LYS A 375 12.76 5.88 16.38
CA LYS A 375 12.32 7.22 16.78
C LYS A 375 11.64 7.97 15.64
N ILE A 376 12.22 7.93 14.44
CA ILE A 376 11.64 8.53 13.23
C ILE A 376 10.30 7.87 12.88
N ALA A 377 10.23 6.54 12.91
CA ALA A 377 9.00 5.79 12.65
C ALA A 377 7.87 6.16 13.64
N ILE A 378 8.18 6.24 14.94
CA ILE A 378 7.23 6.61 15.98
C ILE A 378 6.76 8.05 15.80
N GLY A 379 7.68 9.01 15.65
CA GLY A 379 7.32 10.42 15.50
C GLY A 379 6.51 10.71 14.22
N LEU A 380 6.78 10.01 13.12
CA LEU A 380 5.95 10.09 11.91
C LEU A 380 4.56 9.47 12.13
N GLY A 381 4.48 8.34 12.83
CA GLY A 381 3.19 7.76 13.22
C GLY A 381 2.38 8.70 14.12
N GLU A 382 3.03 9.42 15.04
CA GLU A 382 2.41 10.42 15.91
C GLU A 382 1.86 11.60 15.11
N ALA A 383 2.61 12.09 14.12
CA ALA A 383 2.12 13.12 13.21
C ALA A 383 0.85 12.67 12.47
N LEU A 384 0.81 11.44 11.96
CA LEU A 384 -0.34 10.89 11.27
C LEU A 384 -1.53 10.64 12.21
N ASP A 385 -1.32 10.15 13.43
CA ASP A 385 -2.39 10.02 14.44
C ASP A 385 -3.01 11.38 14.78
N TYR A 386 -2.17 12.41 14.91
CA TYR A 386 -2.65 13.77 15.12
C TYR A 386 -3.55 14.24 13.97
N LEU A 387 -3.10 14.06 12.71
CA LEU A 387 -3.85 14.44 11.51
C LEU A 387 -5.18 13.68 11.37
N HIS A 388 -5.16 12.37 11.58
CA HIS A 388 -6.31 11.49 11.32
C HIS A 388 -7.34 11.52 12.44
N ASN A 389 -6.89 11.52 13.70
CA ASN A 389 -7.75 11.22 14.85
C ASN A 389 -7.91 12.38 15.84
N GLN A 390 -6.91 13.26 15.99
CA GLN A 390 -6.90 14.28 17.04
C GLN A 390 -7.41 15.64 16.56
N CYS A 391 -7.24 15.95 15.27
CA CYS A 391 -7.73 17.19 14.68
C CYS A 391 -9.28 17.28 14.71
N SER A 392 -9.80 18.50 14.85
CA SER A 392 -11.25 18.77 14.81
C SER A 392 -11.86 18.35 13.48
N ASN A 393 -11.14 18.60 12.38
CA ASN A 393 -11.38 18.04 11.06
C ASN A 393 -10.19 17.14 10.71
N PRO A 394 -10.40 15.85 10.38
CA PRO A 394 -9.32 14.98 9.99
C PRO A 394 -8.63 15.54 8.74
N VAL A 395 -7.32 15.31 8.61
CA VAL A 395 -6.54 15.70 7.44
C VAL A 395 -5.91 14.45 6.85
N ILE A 396 -6.08 14.24 5.55
CA ILE A 396 -5.41 13.17 4.80
C ILE A 396 -4.27 13.84 4.03
N HIS A 397 -3.04 13.41 4.28
CA HIS A 397 -1.84 14.03 3.73
C HIS A 397 -1.69 13.78 2.23
N ARG A 398 -1.95 12.54 1.79
CA ARG A 398 -1.89 12.01 0.41
C ARG A 398 -0.50 11.93 -0.24
N ASP A 399 0.54 12.47 0.39
CA ASP A 399 1.92 12.43 -0.12
C ASP A 399 2.95 12.16 1.00
N VAL A 400 2.66 11.20 1.88
CA VAL A 400 3.63 10.73 2.89
C VAL A 400 4.75 9.99 2.17
N LYS A 401 5.99 10.45 2.33
CA LYS A 401 7.19 9.86 1.73
C LYS A 401 8.43 10.35 2.46
N SER A 402 9.56 9.65 2.32
CA SER A 402 10.81 10.01 3.00
C SER A 402 11.34 11.41 2.64
N SER A 403 11.12 11.91 1.42
CA SER A 403 11.47 13.30 1.04
C SER A 403 10.65 14.38 1.75
N ASN A 404 9.43 14.04 2.22
CA ASN A 404 8.55 14.95 2.94
C ASN A 404 8.69 14.85 4.47
N VAL A 405 9.56 13.97 4.96
CA VAL A 405 9.90 13.85 6.39
C VAL A 405 11.20 14.60 6.64
N LEU A 406 11.13 15.77 7.28
CA LEU A 406 12.29 16.57 7.63
C LEU A 406 12.85 16.13 8.99
N LEU A 407 14.16 16.26 9.19
CA LEU A 407 14.83 15.81 10.41
C LEU A 407 15.55 16.96 11.14
N SER A 408 15.29 17.11 12.44
CA SER A 408 16.04 18.04 13.30
C SER A 408 17.47 17.55 13.57
N ASP A 409 18.27 18.34 14.29
CA ASP A 409 19.63 17.95 14.71
C ASP A 409 19.65 16.69 15.58
N GLU A 410 18.60 16.48 16.38
CA GLU A 410 18.37 15.30 17.23
C GLU A 410 17.60 14.18 16.52
N PHE A 411 17.47 14.24 15.19
CA PHE A 411 16.70 13.30 14.37
C PHE A 411 15.21 13.19 14.76
N GLU A 412 14.62 14.27 15.26
CA GLU A 412 13.17 14.35 15.43
C GLU A 412 12.50 14.52 14.06
N PRO A 413 11.54 13.67 13.67
CA PRO A 413 10.87 13.78 12.38
C PRO A 413 9.82 14.88 12.39
N GLN A 414 9.74 15.65 11.30
CA GLN A 414 8.68 16.61 11.04
C GLN A 414 8.10 16.37 9.65
N LEU A 415 6.84 15.93 9.60
CA LEU A 415 6.11 15.79 8.36
C LEU A 415 5.85 17.17 7.75
N SER A 416 6.10 17.29 6.45
CA SER A 416 6.03 18.53 5.69
C SER A 416 5.31 18.33 4.36
N ASP A 417 5.09 19.43 3.65
CA ASP A 417 4.43 19.50 2.33
C ASP A 417 2.95 19.06 2.30
N PHE A 418 2.08 19.97 2.73
CA PHE A 418 0.63 19.78 2.72
C PHE A 418 -0.03 20.22 1.40
N GLY A 419 0.76 20.45 0.34
CA GLY A 419 0.25 20.93 -0.96
C GLY A 419 -0.75 19.99 -1.63
N LEU A 420 -0.65 18.69 -1.34
CA LEU A 420 -1.60 17.67 -1.79
C LEU A 420 -2.57 17.23 -0.70
N SER A 421 -2.54 17.81 0.49
CA SER A 421 -3.44 17.37 1.58
C SER A 421 -4.89 17.71 1.29
N MET A 422 -5.81 17.04 2.00
CA MET A 422 -7.23 17.36 1.96
C MET A 422 -7.89 17.14 3.31
N TRP A 423 -9.00 17.83 3.55
CA TRP A 423 -9.87 17.54 4.68
C TRP A 423 -10.52 16.16 4.51
N GLY A 424 -10.29 15.28 5.47
CA GLY A 424 -10.97 13.99 5.60
C GLY A 424 -12.41 14.15 6.04
N SER A 425 -13.20 13.10 5.83
CA SER A 425 -14.60 13.04 6.26
C SER A 425 -14.75 12.18 7.51
N LYS A 426 -15.44 12.68 8.53
CA LYS A 426 -15.85 11.86 9.69
C LYS A 426 -17.09 11.00 9.39
N SER A 427 -17.88 11.36 8.38
CA SER A 427 -19.14 10.69 8.05
C SER A 427 -19.01 9.60 6.99
N CYS A 428 -18.02 9.72 6.10
CA CYS A 428 -17.79 8.79 5.00
C CYS A 428 -16.52 7.98 5.24
N ARG A 429 -16.57 6.66 5.00
CA ARG A 429 -15.38 5.78 5.13
C ARG A 429 -14.28 6.14 4.13
N TYR A 430 -14.67 6.61 2.95
CA TYR A 430 -13.78 7.09 1.91
C TYR A 430 -14.48 8.16 1.07
N THR A 431 -13.70 8.92 0.33
CA THR A 431 -14.15 9.80 -0.75
C THR A 431 -13.60 9.28 -2.08
N ILE A 432 -14.28 9.54 -3.19
CA ILE A 432 -13.75 9.21 -4.52
C ILE A 432 -13.23 10.52 -5.13
N GLN A 433 -11.92 10.57 -5.37
CA GLN A 433 -11.25 11.65 -6.08
C GLN A 433 -11.11 11.28 -7.55
N ARG A 434 -11.29 12.27 -8.43
CA ARG A 434 -11.11 12.08 -9.87
C ARG A 434 -9.63 12.05 -10.25
N ASP A 435 -8.86 12.91 -9.62
CA ASP A 435 -7.42 13.05 -9.87
C ASP A 435 -6.65 12.32 -8.78
N VAL A 436 -5.85 11.35 -9.21
CA VAL A 436 -4.90 10.66 -8.33
C VAL A 436 -3.62 11.48 -8.32
N VAL A 437 -3.26 12.00 -7.16
CA VAL A 437 -2.06 12.81 -6.92
C VAL A 437 -1.19 12.12 -5.87
N GLY A 438 0.09 12.44 -5.85
CA GLY A 438 1.08 11.89 -4.92
C GLY A 438 2.20 11.15 -5.64
N THR A 439 3.12 10.61 -4.87
CA THR A 439 4.36 10.04 -5.41
C THR A 439 4.21 8.55 -5.71
N PHE A 440 4.51 8.16 -6.95
CA PHE A 440 4.51 6.75 -7.35
C PHE A 440 5.47 5.94 -6.45
N GLY A 441 5.09 4.72 -6.10
CA GLY A 441 5.78 3.89 -5.08
C GLY A 441 5.19 4.01 -3.67
N TYR A 442 4.54 5.14 -3.35
CA TYR A 442 3.87 5.36 -2.06
C TYR A 442 2.33 5.30 -2.17
N LEU A 443 1.79 5.36 -3.39
CA LEU A 443 0.34 5.34 -3.63
C LEU A 443 -0.28 4.01 -3.22
N ALA A 444 -1.32 4.09 -2.39
CA ALA A 444 -2.11 2.93 -2.02
C ALA A 444 -2.84 2.34 -3.25
N PRO A 445 -2.91 1.00 -3.38
CA PRO A 445 -3.54 0.33 -4.52
C PRO A 445 -4.96 0.80 -4.83
N GLU A 446 -5.81 0.95 -3.82
CA GLU A 446 -7.20 1.38 -3.97
C GLU A 446 -7.34 2.85 -4.38
N TYR A 447 -6.38 3.69 -3.97
CA TYR A 447 -6.33 5.07 -4.42
C TYR A 447 -5.92 5.13 -5.88
N PHE A 448 -4.84 4.44 -6.23
CA PHE A 448 -4.33 4.40 -7.60
C PHE A 448 -5.33 3.79 -8.59
N MET A 449 -6.01 2.70 -8.21
CA MET A 449 -6.93 1.99 -9.12
C MET A 449 -8.31 2.62 -9.22
N TYR A 450 -8.83 3.19 -8.13
CA TYR A 450 -10.25 3.56 -8.04
C TYR A 450 -10.48 5.02 -7.63
N GLY A 451 -9.42 5.77 -7.33
CA GLY A 451 -9.53 7.12 -6.78
C GLY A 451 -10.09 7.14 -5.35
N LYS A 452 -10.16 5.99 -4.66
CA LYS A 452 -10.68 5.91 -3.29
C LYS A 452 -9.66 6.46 -2.30
N VAL A 453 -10.04 7.51 -1.58
CA VAL A 453 -9.19 8.20 -0.61
C VAL A 453 -9.83 8.14 0.77
N SER A 454 -9.05 7.65 1.73
CA SER A 454 -9.30 7.67 3.17
C SER A 454 -7.97 7.90 3.89
N ASP A 455 -7.99 8.06 5.22
CA ASP A 455 -6.78 8.04 6.07
C ASP A 455 -5.87 6.83 5.79
N LYS A 456 -6.45 5.71 5.35
CA LYS A 456 -5.72 4.47 5.04
C LYS A 456 -4.73 4.58 3.88
N VAL A 457 -4.83 5.61 3.02
CA VAL A 457 -3.84 5.85 1.97
C VAL A 457 -2.51 6.33 2.57
N ASP A 458 -2.59 7.18 3.61
CA ASP A 458 -1.42 7.63 4.36
C ASP A 458 -0.83 6.48 5.19
N VAL A 459 -1.67 5.59 5.74
CA VAL A 459 -1.22 4.38 6.45
C VAL A 459 -0.41 3.47 5.52
N TYR A 460 -0.83 3.29 4.27
CA TYR A 460 -0.06 2.52 3.29
C TYR A 460 1.29 3.17 2.99
N ALA A 461 1.28 4.47 2.72
CA ALA A 461 2.49 5.23 2.44
C ALA A 461 3.46 5.23 3.64
N PHE A 462 2.95 5.30 4.86
CA PHE A 462 3.71 5.08 6.10
C PHE A 462 4.35 3.69 6.12
N GLY A 463 3.62 2.64 5.74
CA GLY A 463 4.17 1.29 5.59
C GLY A 463 5.34 1.20 4.61
N VAL A 464 5.32 1.99 3.52
CA VAL A 464 6.46 2.11 2.59
C VAL A 464 7.65 2.77 3.28
N VAL A 465 7.44 3.89 3.98
CA VAL A 465 8.51 4.56 4.75
C VAL A 465 9.11 3.66 5.83
N LEU A 466 8.29 2.82 6.49
CA LEU A 466 8.81 1.80 7.42
C LEU A 466 9.75 0.81 6.72
N LEU A 467 9.43 0.36 5.51
CA LEU A 467 10.34 -0.48 4.74
C LEU A 467 11.63 0.25 4.35
N GLU A 468 11.55 1.54 3.99
CA GLU A 468 12.74 2.35 3.72
C GLU A 468 13.63 2.45 4.95
N LEU A 469 13.05 2.71 6.12
CA LEU A 469 13.77 2.73 7.40
C LEU A 469 14.39 1.37 7.73
N ILE A 470 13.68 0.25 7.51
CA ILE A 470 14.22 -1.09 7.78
C ILE A 470 15.39 -1.43 6.84
N SER A 471 15.25 -1.12 5.55
CA SER A 471 16.13 -1.64 4.51
C SER A 471 17.22 -0.68 4.03
N GLY A 472 17.10 0.61 4.34
CA GLY A 472 17.98 1.65 3.80
C GLY A 472 17.84 1.83 2.28
N ARG A 473 16.82 1.24 1.66
CA ARG A 473 16.55 1.32 0.21
C ARG A 473 15.51 2.39 -0.09
N THR A 474 15.60 2.98 -1.28
CA THR A 474 14.58 3.89 -1.80
C THR A 474 13.30 3.13 -2.19
N SER A 475 12.14 3.80 -2.14
CA SER A 475 10.85 3.23 -2.53
C SER A 475 10.84 2.66 -3.95
N ILE A 476 11.55 3.31 -4.87
CA ILE A 476 11.77 2.90 -6.25
C ILE A 476 13.26 2.95 -6.55
N SER A 477 13.81 1.86 -7.04
CA SER A 477 15.21 1.74 -7.43
C SER A 477 15.29 1.37 -8.92
N SER A 478 15.82 2.27 -9.74
CA SER A 478 16.19 1.97 -11.14
C SER A 478 17.21 0.83 -11.23
N ASP A 479 18.08 0.73 -10.23
CA ASP A 479 19.22 -0.20 -10.23
C ASP A 479 18.83 -1.62 -9.79
N SER A 480 17.55 -1.84 -9.45
CA SER A 480 17.06 -3.15 -9.01
C SER A 480 16.71 -4.04 -10.21
N PRO A 481 16.85 -5.37 -10.10
CA PRO A 481 16.41 -6.29 -11.14
C PRO A 481 14.94 -6.05 -11.52
N ARG A 482 14.59 -6.24 -12.80
CA ARG A 482 13.21 -6.07 -13.29
C ARG A 482 12.20 -6.80 -12.41
N GLY A 483 11.13 -6.11 -12.04
CA GLY A 483 10.09 -6.60 -11.12
C GLY A 483 10.41 -6.40 -9.63
N GLN A 484 11.61 -5.93 -9.29
CA GLN A 484 12.01 -5.52 -7.94
C GLN A 484 12.28 -4.02 -7.85
N GLU A 485 11.91 -3.23 -8.86
CA GLU A 485 12.11 -1.78 -8.80
C GLU A 485 11.32 -1.16 -7.65
N SER A 486 10.15 -1.71 -7.32
CA SER A 486 9.36 -1.30 -6.17
C SER A 486 9.82 -2.01 -4.88
N LEU A 487 10.14 -1.21 -3.86
CA LEU A 487 10.50 -1.69 -2.53
C LEU A 487 9.46 -2.64 -1.92
N VAL A 488 8.17 -2.33 -2.13
CA VAL A 488 7.07 -3.17 -1.65
C VAL A 488 7.06 -4.53 -2.36
N MET A 489 7.28 -4.54 -3.67
CA MET A 489 7.33 -5.77 -4.47
C MET A 489 8.53 -6.64 -4.11
N TRP A 490 9.67 -6.02 -3.80
CA TRP A 490 10.86 -6.70 -3.30
C TRP A 490 10.66 -7.27 -1.88
N ALA A 491 10.07 -6.49 -0.97
CA ALA A 491 9.96 -6.86 0.44
C ALA A 491 8.88 -7.91 0.72
N LYS A 492 7.72 -7.81 0.06
CA LYS A 492 6.55 -8.68 0.32
C LYS A 492 6.90 -10.18 0.26
N PRO A 493 7.55 -10.71 -0.80
CA PRO A 493 7.94 -12.11 -0.86
C PRO A 493 8.86 -12.54 0.30
N MET A 494 9.74 -11.67 0.79
CA MET A 494 10.64 -11.98 1.91
C MET A 494 9.88 -12.06 3.24
N ILE A 495 8.98 -11.11 3.48
CA ILE A 495 8.07 -11.10 4.63
C ILE A 495 7.21 -12.38 4.62
N GLU A 496 6.57 -12.68 3.49
CA GLU A 496 5.71 -13.85 3.32
C GLU A 496 6.49 -15.15 3.46
N LYS A 497 7.74 -15.24 2.97
CA LYS A 497 8.62 -16.40 3.15
C LYS A 497 9.15 -16.55 4.58
N GLY A 498 9.03 -15.51 5.41
CA GLY A 498 9.50 -15.51 6.80
C GLY A 498 11.00 -15.21 6.93
N ASN A 499 11.63 -14.72 5.86
CA ASN A 499 13.03 -14.34 5.83
C ASN A 499 13.17 -12.82 6.06
N ALA A 500 12.43 -12.28 7.03
CA ALA A 500 12.38 -10.83 7.27
C ALA A 500 13.78 -10.24 7.50
N LYS A 501 14.73 -10.99 8.07
CA LYS A 501 16.12 -10.54 8.26
C LYS A 501 16.84 -10.15 6.97
N GLU A 502 16.44 -10.67 5.81
CA GLU A 502 16.99 -10.25 4.51
C GLU A 502 16.58 -8.82 4.12
N LEU A 503 15.56 -8.26 4.78
CA LEU A 503 15.15 -6.87 4.58
C LEU A 503 16.10 -5.89 5.25
N LEU A 504 16.86 -6.33 6.25
CA LEU A 504 17.61 -5.44 7.11
C LEU A 504 18.74 -4.76 6.34
N ASP A 505 18.83 -3.44 6.51
CA ASP A 505 19.93 -2.65 5.96
C ASP A 505 21.29 -3.22 6.39
N PRO A 506 22.15 -3.61 5.44
CA PRO A 506 23.48 -4.15 5.73
C PRO A 506 24.33 -3.25 6.63
N ASN A 507 24.12 -1.93 6.59
CA ASN A 507 24.90 -0.96 7.37
C ASN A 507 24.61 -0.99 8.88
N ILE A 508 23.48 -1.58 9.31
CA ILE A 508 23.07 -1.66 10.73
C ILE A 508 22.84 -3.09 11.22
N ALA A 509 23.15 -4.10 10.40
CA ALA A 509 22.86 -5.50 10.68
C ALA A 509 23.53 -6.05 11.96
N GLY A 510 24.56 -5.36 12.47
CA GLY A 510 25.28 -5.77 13.70
C GLY A 510 24.75 -5.17 15.01
N THR A 511 23.86 -4.16 14.97
CA THR A 511 23.57 -3.32 16.16
C THR A 511 22.09 -2.93 16.27
N PHE A 512 21.17 -3.85 15.98
CA PHE A 512 19.72 -3.59 16.05
C PHE A 512 19.05 -4.38 17.17
N ASP A 513 17.93 -3.85 17.67
CA ASP A 513 17.06 -4.56 18.60
C ASP A 513 16.14 -5.50 17.82
N GLU A 514 16.29 -6.80 18.03
CA GLU A 514 15.57 -7.83 17.28
C GLU A 514 14.06 -7.77 17.54
N ASP A 515 13.60 -7.45 18.76
CA ASP A 515 12.17 -7.35 19.07
C ASP A 515 11.54 -6.12 18.39
N GLN A 516 12.21 -4.97 18.47
CA GLN A 516 11.78 -3.75 17.78
C GLN A 516 11.74 -3.94 16.26
N PHE A 517 12.72 -4.65 15.69
CA PHE A 517 12.75 -4.98 14.27
C PHE A 517 11.55 -5.81 13.86
N HIS A 518 11.24 -6.88 14.60
CA HIS A 518 10.07 -7.70 14.30
C HIS A 518 8.76 -6.91 14.41
N LYS A 519 8.62 -6.01 15.39
CA LYS A 519 7.47 -5.11 15.51
C LYS A 519 7.34 -4.17 14.33
N MET A 520 8.45 -3.58 13.86
CA MET A 520 8.45 -2.67 12.73
C MET A 520 8.12 -3.39 11.41
N VAL A 521 8.66 -4.60 11.20
CA VAL A 521 8.28 -5.44 10.04
C VAL A 521 6.80 -5.80 10.09
N LEU A 522 6.28 -6.15 11.27
CA LEU A 522 4.87 -6.46 11.43
C LEU A 522 3.98 -5.24 11.17
N ALA A 523 4.35 -4.07 11.69
CA ALA A 523 3.67 -2.80 11.41
C ALA A 523 3.65 -2.50 9.91
N ALA A 524 4.79 -2.62 9.22
CA ALA A 524 4.89 -2.44 7.77
C ALA A 524 4.00 -3.44 7.02
N THR A 525 3.97 -4.71 7.45
CA THR A 525 3.14 -5.75 6.85
C THR A 525 1.66 -5.39 6.90
N HIS A 526 1.16 -4.98 8.08
CA HIS A 526 -0.24 -4.59 8.25
C HIS A 526 -0.59 -3.28 7.53
N CYS A 527 0.34 -2.32 7.47
CA CYS A 527 0.17 -1.10 6.69
C CYS A 527 0.07 -1.38 5.18
N LEU A 528 0.83 -2.36 4.69
CA LEU A 528 0.90 -2.73 3.27
C LEU A 528 -0.13 -3.78 2.86
N THR A 529 -1.05 -4.13 3.76
CA THR A 529 -2.22 -4.96 3.47
C THR A 529 -3.01 -4.35 2.31
N ARG A 530 -3.42 -5.23 1.39
CA ARG A 530 -3.99 -4.80 0.11
C ARG A 530 -5.30 -4.03 0.27
N ALA A 531 -6.25 -4.55 1.06
CA ALA A 531 -7.52 -3.86 1.30
C ALA A 531 -7.34 -2.80 2.37
N ALA A 532 -7.81 -1.57 2.10
CA ALA A 532 -7.74 -0.45 3.04
C ALA A 532 -8.51 -0.73 4.34
N THR A 533 -9.60 -1.50 4.25
CA THR A 533 -10.45 -1.94 5.34
C THR A 533 -9.66 -2.73 6.40
N TYR A 534 -8.72 -3.56 5.97
CA TYR A 534 -7.88 -4.40 6.86
C TYR A 534 -6.59 -3.74 7.34
N ARG A 535 -6.22 -2.57 6.81
CA ARG A 535 -5.10 -1.80 7.39
C ARG A 535 -5.53 -1.28 8.76
N PRO A 536 -4.78 -1.49 9.84
CA PRO A 536 -5.13 -0.93 11.15
C PRO A 536 -5.12 0.60 11.14
N ASN A 537 -5.79 1.22 12.10
CA ASN A 537 -5.67 2.67 12.28
C ASN A 537 -4.24 3.00 12.72
N ILE A 538 -3.71 4.15 12.32
CA ILE A 538 -2.34 4.55 12.68
C ILE A 538 -2.11 4.56 14.21
N LYS A 539 -3.14 4.86 14.99
CA LYS A 539 -3.11 4.78 16.46
C LYS A 539 -2.80 3.38 16.98
N GLU A 540 -3.31 2.36 16.31
CA GLU A 540 -3.02 0.96 16.64
C GLU A 540 -1.57 0.66 16.24
N ILE A 541 -1.15 1.06 15.04
CA ILE A 541 0.22 0.86 14.57
C ILE A 541 1.24 1.47 15.54
N LEU A 542 0.95 2.65 16.08
CA LEU A 542 1.78 3.29 17.11
C LEU A 542 1.91 2.45 18.38
N LYS A 543 0.83 1.84 18.88
CA LYS A 543 0.89 0.94 20.04
C LYS A 543 1.80 -0.26 19.79
N LEU A 544 1.74 -0.82 18.58
CA LEU A 544 2.64 -1.90 18.18
C LEU A 544 4.11 -1.45 18.16
N LEU A 545 4.41 -0.31 17.51
CA LEU A 545 5.76 0.23 17.43
C LEU A 545 6.35 0.58 18.80
N ARG A 546 5.54 1.11 19.72
CA ARG A 546 5.93 1.40 21.11
C ARG A 546 6.04 0.16 22.01
N GLY A 547 5.53 -0.99 21.54
CA GLY A 547 5.50 -2.23 22.32
C GLY A 547 4.43 -2.26 23.42
N GLU A 548 3.39 -1.43 23.32
CA GLU A 548 2.26 -1.39 24.25
C GLU A 548 1.29 -2.56 24.06
N ASP A 549 1.25 -3.14 22.85
CA ASP A 549 0.43 -4.30 22.53
C ASP A 549 1.25 -5.59 22.43
N ASP A 550 0.67 -6.68 22.94
CA ASP A 550 1.16 -8.02 22.67
C ASP A 550 0.99 -8.31 21.17
N VAL A 551 2.10 -8.62 20.50
CA VAL A 551 2.16 -9.06 19.10
C VAL A 551 1.10 -10.12 18.79
N SER A 552 0.72 -10.93 19.78
CA SER A 552 -0.33 -11.95 19.69
C SER A 552 -1.71 -11.41 19.30
N LYS A 553 -2.05 -10.14 19.58
CA LYS A 553 -3.34 -9.54 19.19
C LYS A 553 -3.40 -9.24 17.70
N TRP A 554 -2.30 -8.75 17.14
CA TRP A 554 -2.18 -8.36 15.73
C TRP A 554 -2.33 -9.54 14.79
N VAL A 555 -1.87 -10.70 15.24
CA VAL A 555 -1.99 -11.97 14.54
C VAL A 555 -3.44 -12.46 14.44
N LYS A 556 -4.34 -12.08 15.37
CA LYS A 556 -5.74 -12.52 15.38
C LYS A 556 -6.64 -11.75 14.42
N ILE A 557 -6.33 -10.49 14.12
CA ILE A 557 -7.16 -9.64 13.23
C ILE A 557 -7.30 -10.30 11.84
N GLU A 558 -6.26 -10.97 11.37
CA GLU A 558 -6.27 -11.70 10.09
C GLU A 558 -7.15 -12.98 10.10
N GLU A 559 -7.58 -13.50 11.25
CA GLU A 559 -8.30 -14.80 11.35
C GLU A 559 -9.83 -14.69 11.28
N ASP A 560 -10.42 -13.52 11.60
CA ASP A 560 -11.87 -13.31 11.60
C ASP A 560 -12.40 -12.82 10.23
N ASP A 561 -11.50 -12.46 9.30
CA ASP A 561 -11.83 -11.66 8.12
C ASP A 561 -11.92 -12.44 6.79
N GLU A 562 -11.85 -13.78 6.81
CA GLU A 562 -11.99 -14.61 5.60
C GLU A 562 -13.44 -14.69 5.06
N ASP A 563 -14.44 -14.19 5.80
CA ASP A 563 -15.87 -14.23 5.43
C ASP A 563 -16.41 -12.87 4.90
N GLY A 564 -15.57 -11.83 4.80
CA GLY A 564 -15.95 -10.53 4.25
C GLY A 564 -15.76 -10.46 2.73
N PHE A 565 -16.85 -10.58 1.96
CA PHE A 565 -16.89 -10.05 0.60
C PHE A 565 -16.64 -8.54 0.67
N ASP A 566 -15.39 -8.13 0.49
CA ASP A 566 -15.07 -6.75 0.20
C ASP A 566 -15.34 -6.56 -1.30
N ASP A 567 -16.48 -5.95 -1.65
CA ASP A 567 -16.79 -5.49 -3.01
C ASP A 567 -15.69 -4.54 -3.57
N GLU A 568 -14.70 -4.18 -2.74
CA GLU A 568 -13.57 -3.31 -3.06
C GLU A 568 -12.38 -3.99 -3.75
N VAL A 569 -12.31 -5.33 -3.82
CA VAL A 569 -11.20 -6.03 -4.46
C VAL A 569 -11.72 -6.91 -5.60
N TYR A 570 -11.47 -6.49 -6.84
CA TYR A 570 -11.73 -7.35 -8.00
C TYR A 570 -10.97 -8.68 -7.81
N PRO A 571 -11.63 -9.86 -7.84
CA PRO A 571 -11.04 -11.13 -7.41
C PRO A 571 -9.79 -11.59 -8.17
N ASN A 572 -9.41 -10.88 -9.25
CA ASN A 572 -8.31 -11.21 -10.15
C ASN A 572 -7.41 -10.02 -10.53
N SER A 573 -7.56 -8.81 -9.96
CA SER A 573 -6.55 -7.77 -10.21
C SER A 573 -5.32 -8.10 -9.36
N ASN A 574 -4.13 -8.21 -9.96
CA ASN A 574 -2.90 -8.35 -9.19
C ASN A 574 -2.23 -6.97 -9.16
N THR A 575 -2.02 -6.39 -7.98
CA THR A 575 -1.28 -5.11 -7.83
C THR A 575 0.11 -5.22 -8.45
N GLU A 576 0.72 -6.39 -8.37
CA GLU A 576 1.98 -6.70 -9.03
C GLU A 576 1.86 -6.62 -10.55
N LEU A 577 0.75 -7.06 -11.15
CA LEU A 577 0.52 -6.90 -12.59
C LEU A 577 0.33 -5.43 -12.97
N HIS A 578 -0.38 -4.64 -12.17
CA HIS A 578 -0.57 -3.21 -12.44
C HIS A 578 0.71 -2.40 -12.22
N LEU A 579 1.48 -2.69 -11.16
CA LEU A 579 2.80 -2.08 -10.91
C LEU A 579 3.80 -2.51 -11.99
N SER A 580 3.83 -3.80 -12.35
CA SER A 580 4.64 -4.28 -13.47
C SER A 580 4.22 -3.59 -14.77
N LEU A 581 2.93 -3.47 -15.08
CA LEU A 581 2.48 -2.71 -16.26
C LEU A 581 2.87 -1.23 -16.22
N ALA A 582 2.88 -0.62 -15.04
CA ALA A 582 3.31 0.77 -14.87
C ALA A 582 4.83 0.94 -15.03
N MET A 583 5.61 -0.10 -14.73
CA MET A 583 7.08 -0.14 -14.85
C MET A 583 7.57 -0.68 -16.21
N VAL A 584 6.68 -1.30 -17.02
CA VAL A 584 6.96 -1.70 -18.40
C VAL A 584 7.02 -0.45 -19.28
N ASP A 585 8.22 0.14 -19.36
CA ASP A 585 8.82 0.95 -20.45
C ASP A 585 10.01 1.83 -19.96
N VAL A 586 10.69 1.49 -18.85
CA VAL A 586 11.92 2.20 -18.39
C VAL A 586 13.20 1.62 -19.05
N GLU A 587 13.08 0.87 -20.14
CA GLU A 587 14.22 0.21 -20.79
C GLU A 587 14.78 0.99 -21.98
N ASP A 588 16.08 1.26 -21.83
CA ASP A 588 17.11 1.29 -22.87
C ASP A 588 17.04 2.44 -23.90
N ASN A 589 17.35 3.66 -23.47
CA ASN A 589 17.89 4.67 -24.39
C ASN A 589 19.33 5.14 -24.08
N ASP A 590 20.00 4.56 -23.08
CA ASP A 590 21.39 4.87 -22.77
C ASP A 590 22.35 3.71 -23.11
N SER A 591 22.35 3.33 -24.40
CA SER A 591 23.56 2.89 -25.08
C SER A 591 23.76 3.76 -26.31
N VAL A 592 24.19 5.00 -26.12
CA VAL A 592 24.62 5.81 -27.28
C VAL A 592 26.03 5.36 -27.66
N SER A 593 26.19 4.76 -28.83
CA SER A 593 27.48 4.64 -29.51
C SER A 593 27.27 4.36 -31.00
N ASN A 594 27.53 5.35 -31.84
CA ASN A 594 28.93 5.53 -32.16
C ASN A 594 29.34 6.82 -31.49
N SER A 595 30.50 6.83 -30.83
CA SER A 595 31.26 8.04 -30.56
C SER A 595 30.57 9.07 -29.65
N SER A 596 30.97 9.17 -28.39
CA SER A 596 32.18 9.87 -27.94
C SER A 596 31.81 11.24 -27.37
N LEU A 597 32.02 11.36 -26.06
CA LEU A 597 32.28 12.59 -25.34
C LEU A 597 31.29 13.74 -25.55
N GLU A 598 30.41 13.94 -24.56
CA GLU A 598 30.35 15.27 -23.98
C GLU A 598 30.82 15.22 -22.53
N ARG A 599 31.95 15.89 -22.30
CA ARG A 599 32.41 16.39 -21.01
C ARG A 599 31.98 17.85 -20.99
N SER A 600 30.95 18.16 -20.20
CA SER A 600 31.11 18.57 -18.80
C SER A 600 31.31 20.09 -18.67
N ASN A 601 30.32 20.75 -18.09
CA ASN A 601 30.42 21.40 -16.78
C ASN A 601 29.77 22.79 -16.74
N ASN A 602 28.66 22.82 -15.99
CA ASN A 602 28.45 23.73 -14.87
C ASN A 602 28.25 25.21 -15.19
N SER A 603 27.01 25.49 -15.59
CA SER A 603 26.15 26.53 -14.99
C SER A 603 26.31 26.51 -13.45
N LEU A 604 26.26 27.57 -12.66
CA LEU A 604 25.77 28.93 -12.84
C LEU A 604 26.46 29.77 -11.77
N PHE A 605 26.92 30.96 -12.17
CA PHE A 605 26.98 32.11 -11.29
C PHE A 605 25.57 32.38 -10.74
N SER A 606 25.44 32.79 -9.50
CA SER A 606 24.97 34.15 -9.21
C SER A 606 24.85 34.32 -7.70
N SER A 607 25.29 35.44 -7.16
CA SER A 607 24.60 36.71 -7.31
C SER A 607 25.46 37.74 -6.57
N SER A 608 25.21 39.04 -6.52
CA SER A 608 23.99 39.83 -6.62
C SER A 608 24.46 41.30 -6.58
N SER A 609 23.62 42.20 -7.12
CA SER A 609 23.19 43.51 -6.58
C SER A 609 24.24 44.49 -5.98
N SER A 610 24.15 45.81 -5.99
CA SER A 610 23.20 46.86 -6.38
C SER A 610 23.97 48.20 -6.19
N SER A 611 23.42 49.31 -6.71
CA SER A 611 23.51 50.71 -6.22
C SER A 611 23.88 51.76 -7.28
N SER A 612 22.83 52.39 -7.81
CA SER A 612 22.64 53.82 -8.12
C SER A 612 23.84 54.77 -8.33
N GLN A 613 23.96 55.31 -9.56
CA GLN A 613 24.22 56.73 -9.93
C GLN A 613 24.46 56.76 -11.46
N GLU A 614 23.52 57.29 -12.24
CA GLU A 614 23.63 58.59 -12.92
C GLU A 614 24.62 58.66 -14.11
N LEU A 615 24.03 58.93 -15.28
CA LEU A 615 24.53 59.79 -16.38
C LEU A 615 25.51 59.24 -17.44
N GLN A 616 24.97 59.21 -18.67
CA GLN A 616 25.58 59.64 -19.94
C GLN A 616 26.77 58.84 -20.51
N SER A 617 26.48 58.01 -21.53
CA SER A 617 26.75 58.26 -22.96
C SER A 617 26.58 56.99 -23.77
#